data_AF-A0A2U3LH15-F1
#
_entry.id   AF-A0A2U3LH15-F1
#
_cell.length_a   1.000
_cell.length_b   1.000
_cell.length_c   1.000
_cell.angle_alpha   90.00
_cell.angle_beta   90.00
_cell.angle_gamma   90.00
#
_symmetry.space_group_name_H-M   'P 1'
#
loop_
_entity.id
_entity.type
_entity.pdbx_description
1 polymer ?
#
loop_
_entity_poly.entity_id
_entity_poly.type
_entity_poly.pdbx_seq_one_letter_code
_entity_poly.pdbx_strand_id
1 'polypeptide(L)'
;MSTAPFNPFMGEVIQTNVAGTNCLWLQKVDYQISPIAASNVYVLANTALTAAIQTITTGITSPDVPRNHVVKGAISTSTGNVVITGTDIGGNVITSTVALNGTTVVVGTKAFVTITQIVLPVSSGAGDGVSVGIGSVLGLPYTFAKNMVSKAYNNNVLETTTPTTTFDSVNLCNNTVTLASALAGNLLDIMLDVPG
;
A
#
# COMPACT_ATOMS: atom_id res chain seq x y z
N MET A 1 0.28 22.28 -36.88
CA MET A 1 -0.08 22.34 -35.44
C MET A 1 1.20 22.59 -34.67
N SER A 2 1.29 23.65 -33.88
CA SER A 2 2.43 23.85 -32.98
C SER A 2 2.26 22.92 -31.78
N THR A 3 3.24 22.05 -31.54
CA THR A 3 3.28 21.21 -30.34
C THR A 3 3.78 22.05 -29.18
N ALA A 4 3.02 22.12 -28.10
CA ALA A 4 3.49 22.65 -26.82
C ALA A 4 4.03 21.48 -25.97
N PRO A 5 5.01 21.73 -25.09
CA PRO A 5 5.40 20.76 -24.07
C PRO A 5 4.20 20.50 -23.15
N PHE A 6 3.83 19.23 -23.00
CA PHE A 6 2.74 18.79 -22.15
C PHE A 6 3.22 18.64 -20.70
N ASN A 7 2.51 19.23 -19.74
CA ASN A 7 2.78 19.07 -18.31
C ASN A 7 1.70 18.18 -17.68
N PRO A 8 1.99 16.89 -17.36
CA PRO A 8 1.02 15.94 -16.79
C PRO A 8 0.48 16.30 -15.40
N PHE A 9 0.90 17.44 -14.84
CA PHE A 9 0.46 17.90 -13.54
C PHE A 9 -0.46 19.13 -13.62
N MET A 10 -0.89 19.57 -14.81
CA MET A 10 -1.75 20.75 -15.01
C MET A 10 -2.99 20.43 -15.83
N GLY A 11 -4.16 20.44 -15.17
CA GLY A 11 -5.46 20.16 -15.78
C GLY A 11 -5.80 20.98 -17.04
N GLU A 12 -6.03 20.30 -18.16
CA GLU A 12 -6.63 20.85 -19.38
C GLU A 12 -8.16 20.62 -19.40
N VAL A 13 -8.89 21.62 -19.92
CA VAL A 13 -10.34 21.54 -20.12
C VAL A 13 -10.67 21.45 -21.61
N ILE A 14 -11.59 20.57 -21.96
CA ILE A 14 -12.12 20.40 -23.31
C ILE A 14 -13.44 21.14 -23.41
N GLN A 15 -13.53 22.05 -24.37
CA GLN A 15 -14.78 22.72 -24.72
C GLN A 15 -15.74 21.71 -25.35
N THR A 16 -16.97 21.66 -24.83
CA THR A 16 -18.03 20.84 -25.43
C THR A 16 -18.81 21.66 -26.46
N ASN A 17 -19.66 21.00 -27.24
CA ASN A 17 -20.61 21.67 -28.13
C ASN A 17 -21.68 22.48 -27.38
N VAL A 18 -21.76 22.37 -26.06
CA VAL A 18 -22.66 23.16 -25.21
C VAL A 18 -21.89 24.36 -24.67
N ALA A 19 -22.31 25.56 -25.06
CA ALA A 19 -21.67 26.80 -24.61
C ALA A 19 -21.65 26.89 -23.09
N GLY A 20 -20.48 27.21 -22.52
CA GLY A 20 -20.27 27.31 -21.08
C GLY A 20 -20.02 25.98 -20.36
N THR A 21 -20.11 24.83 -21.06
CA THR A 21 -19.82 23.52 -20.49
C THR A 21 -18.46 23.02 -20.97
N ASN A 22 -17.56 22.85 -20.02
CA ASN A 22 -16.24 22.25 -20.24
C ASN A 22 -16.15 20.91 -19.52
N CYS A 23 -15.47 19.95 -20.14
CA CYS A 23 -15.12 18.67 -19.53
C CYS A 23 -13.64 18.69 -19.13
N LEU A 24 -13.28 17.97 -18.07
CA LEU A 24 -11.87 17.72 -17.77
C LEU A 24 -11.31 16.73 -18.79
N TRP A 25 -10.11 17.01 -19.30
CA TRP A 25 -9.35 16.01 -20.02
C TRP A 25 -8.70 15.05 -19.03
N LEU A 26 -8.76 13.75 -19.33
CA LEU A 26 -8.15 12.70 -18.54
C LEU A 26 -7.24 11.87 -19.44
N GLN A 27 -6.06 11.57 -18.95
CA GLN A 27 -5.11 10.65 -19.56
C GLN A 27 -5.20 9.30 -18.88
N LYS A 28 -5.01 8.22 -19.64
CA LYS A 28 -4.85 6.89 -19.07
C LYS A 28 -3.38 6.55 -18.96
N VAL A 29 -2.97 6.21 -17.75
CA VAL A 29 -1.63 5.68 -17.48
C VAL A 29 -1.74 4.25 -17.00
N ASP A 30 -0.73 3.46 -17.37
CA ASP A 30 -0.59 2.07 -16.95
C ASP A 30 0.47 2.00 -15.84
N TYR A 31 0.03 1.65 -14.63
CA TYR A 31 0.92 1.36 -13.52
C TYR A 31 1.14 -0.14 -13.39
N GLN A 32 2.33 -0.57 -13.81
CA GLN A 32 2.72 -1.97 -13.86
C GLN A 32 3.58 -2.37 -12.66
N ILE A 33 3.17 -3.43 -11.97
CA ILE A 33 3.89 -4.03 -10.83
C ILE A 33 3.74 -5.55 -10.85
N SER A 34 4.61 -6.28 -10.15
CA SER A 34 4.53 -7.74 -10.03
C SER A 34 4.46 -8.20 -8.58
N PRO A 35 3.36 -7.90 -7.85
CA PRO A 35 3.25 -8.21 -6.43
C PRO A 35 3.18 -9.71 -6.17
N ILE A 36 4.06 -10.20 -5.29
CA ILE A 36 3.99 -11.57 -4.80
C ILE A 36 2.81 -11.76 -3.83
N ALA A 37 2.49 -13.03 -3.55
CA ALA A 37 1.47 -13.39 -2.58
C ALA A 37 1.74 -12.79 -1.20
N ALA A 38 0.67 -12.40 -0.49
CA ALA A 38 0.79 -11.91 0.88
C ALA A 38 1.44 -12.95 1.80
N SER A 39 2.18 -12.48 2.80
CA SER A 39 2.93 -13.34 3.72
C SER A 39 3.02 -12.67 5.09
N ASN A 40 2.82 -13.44 6.16
CA ASN A 40 2.83 -12.93 7.54
C ASN A 40 4.23 -12.74 8.13
N VAL A 41 5.28 -13.14 7.41
CA VAL A 41 6.67 -13.22 7.93
C VAL A 41 7.71 -12.60 6.98
N TYR A 42 7.27 -12.02 5.86
CA TYR A 42 8.16 -11.54 4.81
C TYR A 42 9.12 -10.44 5.27
N VAL A 43 8.62 -9.49 6.06
CA VAL A 43 9.37 -8.31 6.51
C VAL A 43 10.24 -8.65 7.72
N LEU A 44 9.63 -9.32 8.71
CA LEU A 44 10.29 -9.77 9.93
C LEU A 44 9.68 -11.12 10.33
N ALA A 45 10.53 -12.15 10.40
CA ALA A 45 10.13 -13.45 10.93
C ALA A 45 9.67 -13.35 12.39
N ASN A 46 8.96 -14.37 12.89
CA ASN A 46 8.49 -14.38 14.28
C ASN A 46 9.65 -14.14 15.26
N THR A 47 9.64 -12.99 15.91
CA THR A 47 10.68 -12.53 16.84
C THR A 47 10.11 -12.63 18.24
N ALA A 48 10.79 -13.37 19.12
CA ALA A 48 10.36 -13.54 20.51
C ALA A 48 10.30 -12.18 21.23
N LEU A 49 9.23 -11.95 22.00
CA LEU A 49 9.12 -10.75 22.81
C LEU A 49 9.86 -10.89 24.15
N THR A 50 10.30 -9.77 24.69
CA THR A 50 11.03 -9.72 25.99
C THR A 50 10.25 -8.89 27.01
N ALA A 51 10.77 -8.77 28.23
CA ALA A 51 10.19 -7.89 29.26
C ALA A 51 10.37 -6.38 28.96
N ALA A 52 11.07 -6.03 27.88
CA ALA A 52 11.27 -4.66 27.42
C ALA A 52 10.84 -4.48 25.96
N ILE A 53 10.52 -3.25 25.60
CA ILE A 53 10.29 -2.84 24.20
C ILE A 53 11.57 -3.10 23.40
N GLN A 54 11.41 -3.67 22.20
CA GLN A 54 12.53 -3.96 21.31
C GLN A 54 12.45 -3.07 20.07
N THR A 55 13.55 -2.41 19.73
CA THR A 55 13.69 -1.65 18.49
C THR A 55 14.55 -2.43 17.52
N ILE A 56 13.93 -2.94 16.46
CA ILE A 56 14.58 -3.72 15.41
C ILE A 56 14.94 -2.78 14.26
N THR A 57 16.21 -2.78 13.85
CA THR A 57 16.73 -1.95 12.73
C THR A 57 17.59 -2.75 11.74
N THR A 58 17.75 -4.04 11.96
CA THR A 58 18.53 -4.96 11.10
C THR A 58 17.71 -6.23 10.84
N GLY A 59 18.06 -6.97 9.78
CA GLY A 59 17.31 -8.18 9.41
C GLY A 59 15.88 -7.91 8.95
N ILE A 60 15.58 -6.68 8.52
CA ILE A 60 14.30 -6.27 7.98
C ILE A 60 14.37 -6.35 6.45
N THR A 61 13.40 -7.05 5.86
CA THR A 61 13.22 -7.09 4.40
C THR A 61 12.20 -6.04 3.99
N SER A 62 12.55 -5.19 3.02
CA SER A 62 11.57 -4.24 2.45
C SER A 62 10.56 -4.96 1.56
N PRO A 63 9.31 -4.47 1.44
CA PRO A 63 8.30 -5.05 0.55
C PRO A 63 8.77 -5.17 -0.91
N ASP A 64 8.22 -6.15 -1.63
CA ASP A 64 8.52 -6.42 -3.04
C ASP A 64 8.04 -5.29 -3.98
N VAL A 65 6.90 -4.69 -3.63
CA VAL A 65 6.32 -3.52 -4.28
C VAL A 65 5.72 -2.60 -3.20
N PRO A 66 5.44 -1.32 -3.49
CA PRO A 66 4.72 -0.46 -2.56
C PRO A 66 3.41 -1.10 -2.11
N ARG A 67 3.30 -1.45 -0.82
CA ARG A 67 2.13 -2.15 -0.27
C ARG A 67 2.07 -2.01 1.24
N ASN A 68 0.93 -2.38 1.82
CA ASN A 68 0.78 -2.39 3.26
C ASN A 68 1.52 -3.55 3.94
N HIS A 69 1.66 -3.42 5.25
CA HIS A 69 2.17 -4.46 6.12
C HIS A 69 1.03 -5.16 6.86
N VAL A 70 1.34 -6.35 7.38
CA VAL A 70 0.49 -7.06 8.34
C VAL A 70 1.30 -7.41 9.57
N VAL A 71 0.67 -7.47 10.74
CA VAL A 71 1.29 -7.89 11.99
C VAL A 71 0.50 -9.04 12.60
N LYS A 72 1.19 -9.97 13.26
CA LYS A 72 0.57 -11.11 13.91
C LYS A 72 1.33 -11.47 15.19
N GLY A 73 0.59 -11.68 16.29
CA GLY A 73 1.13 -12.23 17.53
C GLY A 73 1.25 -13.75 17.49
N ALA A 74 2.17 -14.30 18.28
CA ALA A 74 2.43 -15.73 18.36
C ALA A 74 1.42 -16.47 19.26
N ILE A 75 0.81 -15.78 20.24
CA ILE A 75 -0.11 -16.36 21.22
C ILE A 75 -1.44 -15.62 21.25
N SER A 76 -2.49 -16.26 21.80
CA SER A 76 -3.84 -15.68 21.84
C SER A 76 -3.94 -14.43 22.70
N THR A 77 -3.02 -14.25 23.65
CA THR A 77 -2.95 -13.09 24.54
C THR A 77 -1.97 -12.01 24.07
N SER A 78 -1.31 -12.17 22.91
CA SER A 78 -0.40 -11.15 22.38
C SER A 78 -1.14 -9.82 22.22
N THR A 79 -0.66 -8.78 22.89
CA THR A 79 -1.24 -7.43 22.86
C THR A 79 -0.14 -6.37 22.78
N GLY A 80 -0.55 -5.10 22.73
CA GLY A 80 0.34 -3.95 22.56
C GLY A 80 0.49 -3.51 21.11
N ASN A 81 1.27 -2.45 20.94
CA ASN A 81 1.42 -1.78 19.66
C ASN A 81 2.73 -2.16 18.98
N VAL A 82 2.65 -2.52 17.71
CA VAL A 82 3.78 -2.63 16.80
C VAL A 82 3.86 -1.33 16.02
N VAL A 83 5.00 -0.64 16.11
CA VAL A 83 5.23 0.62 15.38
C VAL A 83 6.23 0.37 14.27
N ILE A 84 5.85 0.66 13.04
CA ILE A 84 6.64 0.41 11.83
C ILE A 84 6.97 1.75 11.19
N THR A 85 8.26 1.99 10.96
CA THR A 85 8.77 3.21 10.33
C THR A 85 9.54 2.84 9.07
N GLY A 86 9.37 3.65 8.03
CA GLY A 86 9.97 3.43 6.72
C GLY A 86 9.62 4.57 5.77
N THR A 87 9.59 4.30 4.47
CA THR A 87 9.22 5.30 3.45
C THR A 87 8.07 4.85 2.57
N ASP A 88 7.32 5.81 2.05
CA ASP A 88 6.36 5.59 0.97
C ASP A 88 7.06 5.56 -0.41
N ILE A 89 6.29 5.33 -1.48
CA ILE A 89 6.82 5.29 -2.87
C ILE A 89 7.43 6.63 -3.32
N GLY A 90 7.05 7.75 -2.70
CA GLY A 90 7.62 9.07 -2.95
C GLY A 90 8.88 9.35 -2.14
N GLY A 91 9.32 8.42 -1.27
CA GLY A 91 10.46 8.58 -0.40
C GLY A 91 10.18 9.34 0.90
N ASN A 92 8.92 9.70 1.19
CA ASN A 92 8.57 10.38 2.43
C ASN A 92 8.64 9.41 3.60
N VAL A 93 9.20 9.84 4.73
CA VAL A 93 9.22 9.05 5.96
C VAL A 93 7.79 8.93 6.51
N ILE A 94 7.37 7.71 6.76
CA ILE A 94 6.05 7.40 7.30
C ILE A 94 6.16 6.43 8.48
N THR A 95 5.20 6.54 9.39
CA THR A 95 5.04 5.63 10.53
C THR A 95 3.62 5.07 10.55
N SER A 96 3.51 3.79 10.90
CA SER A 96 2.24 3.09 11.14
C SER A 96 2.29 2.45 12.51
N THR A 97 1.20 2.56 13.27
CA THR A 97 1.03 1.89 14.56
C THR A 97 -0.12 0.91 14.44
N VAL A 98 0.13 -0.37 14.72
CA VAL A 98 -0.86 -1.44 14.64
C VAL A 98 -0.93 -2.17 15.98
N ALA A 99 -2.12 -2.24 16.57
CA ALA A 99 -2.35 -3.01 17.79
C ALA A 99 -2.47 -4.50 17.47
N LEU A 100 -1.79 -5.35 18.23
CA LEU A 100 -1.92 -6.80 18.13
C LEU A 100 -3.30 -7.25 18.64
N ASN A 101 -3.83 -8.31 18.02
CA ASN A 101 -5.07 -8.96 18.42
C ASN A 101 -4.86 -10.47 18.55
N GLY A 102 -4.03 -10.87 19.52
CA GLY A 102 -3.63 -12.25 19.71
C GLY A 102 -2.97 -12.84 18.45
N THR A 103 -3.46 -14.01 18.02
CA THR A 103 -2.99 -14.70 16.81
C THR A 103 -3.69 -14.24 15.53
N THR A 104 -4.64 -13.32 15.60
CA THR A 104 -5.30 -12.76 14.42
C THR A 104 -4.35 -11.82 13.69
N VAL A 105 -4.28 -11.95 12.36
CA VAL A 105 -3.51 -11.04 11.51
C VAL A 105 -4.21 -9.68 11.50
N VAL A 106 -3.48 -8.62 11.86
CA VAL A 106 -3.98 -7.24 11.81
C VAL A 106 -3.30 -6.52 10.64
N VAL A 107 -4.12 -5.87 9.83
CA VAL A 107 -3.71 -5.28 8.55
C VAL A 107 -3.45 -3.79 8.74
N GLY A 108 -2.26 -3.32 8.37
CA GLY A 108 -1.93 -1.90 8.33
C GLY A 108 -2.57 -1.21 7.13
N THR A 109 -2.79 0.10 7.22
CA THR A 109 -3.46 0.88 6.16
C THR A 109 -2.49 1.61 5.22
N LYS A 110 -1.30 1.94 5.70
CA LYS A 110 -0.29 2.69 4.92
C LYS A 110 0.53 1.77 4.04
N ALA A 111 0.75 2.17 2.79
CA ALA A 111 1.67 1.52 1.87
C ALA A 111 3.11 2.00 2.08
N PHE A 112 4.02 1.04 2.27
CA PHE A 112 5.46 1.24 2.42
C PHE A 112 6.19 0.71 1.18
N VAL A 113 7.26 1.39 0.78
CA VAL A 113 8.25 0.86 -0.17
C VAL A 113 9.53 0.40 0.52
N THR A 114 9.89 1.04 1.63
CA THR A 114 10.94 0.56 2.54
C THR A 114 10.43 0.48 3.96
N ILE A 115 10.97 -0.45 4.75
CA ILE A 115 10.81 -0.49 6.19
C ILE A 115 12.19 -0.48 6.81
N THR A 116 12.45 0.47 7.70
CA THR A 116 13.78 0.70 8.30
C THR A 116 13.82 0.43 9.79
N GLN A 117 12.66 0.47 10.46
CA GLN A 117 12.56 0.20 11.88
C GLN A 117 11.22 -0.42 12.25
N ILE A 118 11.26 -1.38 13.18
CA ILE A 118 10.08 -1.98 13.79
C ILE A 118 10.26 -1.94 15.30
N VAL A 119 9.32 -1.34 16.02
CA VAL A 119 9.26 -1.35 17.48
C VAL A 119 8.24 -2.39 17.91
N LEU A 120 8.68 -3.39 18.68
CA LEU A 120 7.86 -4.47 19.20
C LEU A 120 7.47 -4.21 20.66
N PRO A 121 6.25 -4.58 21.09
CA PRO A 121 5.81 -4.40 22.48
C PRO A 121 6.52 -5.36 23.44
N VAL A 122 6.26 -5.19 24.73
CA VAL A 122 6.66 -6.16 25.76
C VAL A 122 5.87 -7.46 25.63
N SER A 123 6.46 -8.57 26.06
CA SER A 123 5.82 -9.89 26.07
C SER A 123 4.57 -9.90 26.97
N SER A 124 3.51 -10.53 26.48
CA SER A 124 2.25 -10.77 27.19
C SER A 124 2.18 -12.16 27.83
N GLY A 125 3.24 -12.98 27.70
CA GLY A 125 3.27 -14.33 28.26
C GLY A 125 4.37 -15.23 27.68
N ALA A 126 4.45 -16.45 28.22
CA ALA A 126 5.41 -17.44 27.75
C ALA A 126 5.13 -17.82 26.28
N GLY A 127 6.19 -17.82 25.46
CA GLY A 127 6.09 -18.13 24.03
C GLY A 127 5.59 -16.98 23.14
N ASP A 128 5.45 -15.76 23.69
CA ASP A 128 5.04 -14.60 22.91
C ASP A 128 6.10 -14.17 21.89
N GLY A 129 5.63 -13.65 20.77
CA GLY A 129 6.41 -13.27 19.63
C GLY A 129 5.57 -12.49 18.63
N VAL A 130 6.23 -11.76 17.75
CA VAL A 130 5.57 -10.98 16.70
C VAL A 130 6.25 -11.24 15.38
N SER A 131 5.45 -11.45 14.34
CA SER A 131 5.91 -11.40 12.95
C SER A 131 5.32 -10.21 12.21
N VAL A 132 6.08 -9.68 11.26
CA VAL A 132 5.65 -8.62 10.35
C VAL A 132 5.74 -9.12 8.92
N GLY A 133 4.69 -8.88 8.17
CA GLY A 133 4.49 -9.39 6.82
C GLY A 133 4.09 -8.31 5.84
N ILE A 134 3.82 -8.74 4.61
CA ILE A 134 3.25 -7.94 3.52
C ILE A 134 1.79 -8.34 3.29
N GLY A 135 0.90 -7.36 3.11
CA GLY A 135 -0.52 -7.58 2.83
C GLY A 135 -0.89 -7.35 1.37
N SER A 136 -2.15 -7.60 0.99
CA SER A 136 -2.61 -7.47 -0.41
C SER A 136 -3.07 -6.05 -0.80
N VAL A 137 -2.88 -5.05 0.07
CA VAL A 137 -3.25 -3.67 -0.22
C VAL A 137 -2.04 -2.97 -0.85
N LEU A 138 -2.12 -2.67 -2.14
CA LEU A 138 -1.03 -2.14 -2.95
C LEU A 138 -1.08 -0.61 -2.96
N GLY A 139 0.08 0.05 -2.92
CA GLY A 139 0.20 1.51 -2.98
C GLY A 139 0.05 2.02 -4.42
N LEU A 140 -0.60 3.18 -4.57
CA LEU A 140 -0.72 3.89 -5.84
C LEU A 140 0.34 5.01 -5.94
N PRO A 141 0.85 5.30 -7.15
CA PRO A 141 1.93 6.28 -7.35
C PRO A 141 1.46 7.75 -7.39
N TYR A 142 0.19 8.02 -7.11
CA TYR A 142 -0.39 9.37 -7.15
C TYR A 142 -1.29 9.62 -5.93
N THR A 143 -1.40 10.88 -5.53
CA THR A 143 -2.47 11.34 -4.63
C THR A 143 -3.73 11.61 -5.44
N PHE A 144 -4.87 11.13 -4.94
CA PHE A 144 -6.15 11.32 -5.60
C PHE A 144 -7.19 11.89 -4.65
N ALA A 145 -8.05 12.78 -5.16
CA ALA A 145 -9.21 13.30 -4.43
C ALA A 145 -10.47 12.43 -4.58
N LYS A 146 -10.42 11.41 -5.45
CA LYS A 146 -11.51 10.47 -5.74
C LYS A 146 -10.94 9.18 -6.32
N ASN A 147 -11.77 8.16 -6.52
CA ASN A 147 -11.33 6.94 -7.19
C ASN A 147 -10.97 7.24 -8.66
N MET A 148 -9.71 6.99 -9.01
CA MET A 148 -9.16 7.15 -10.36
C MET A 148 -8.70 5.81 -10.98
N VAL A 149 -8.95 4.68 -10.33
CA VAL A 149 -8.67 3.36 -10.93
C VAL A 149 -9.78 3.02 -11.90
N SER A 150 -9.45 2.90 -13.19
CA SER A 150 -10.42 2.61 -14.24
C SER A 150 -10.56 1.12 -14.51
N LYS A 151 -9.45 0.38 -14.50
CA LYS A 151 -9.37 -1.08 -14.72
C LYS A 151 -8.13 -1.64 -14.02
N ALA A 152 -8.15 -2.93 -13.71
CA ALA A 152 -6.95 -3.67 -13.33
C ALA A 152 -6.92 -5.02 -14.08
N TYR A 153 -5.73 -5.41 -14.54
CA TYR A 153 -5.49 -6.68 -15.20
C TYR A 153 -4.47 -7.47 -14.40
N ASN A 154 -4.83 -8.66 -13.92
CA ASN A 154 -3.89 -9.58 -13.29
C ASN A 154 -3.54 -10.68 -14.27
N ASN A 155 -2.27 -10.79 -14.66
CA ASN A 155 -1.82 -11.75 -15.68
C ASN A 155 -2.61 -11.63 -16.99
N ASN A 156 -2.79 -10.39 -17.47
CA ASN A 156 -3.60 -10.05 -18.65
C ASN A 156 -5.11 -10.35 -18.54
N VAL A 157 -5.62 -10.75 -17.37
CA VAL A 157 -7.06 -10.99 -17.14
C VAL A 157 -7.66 -9.79 -16.42
N LEU A 158 -8.68 -9.20 -17.03
CA LEU A 158 -9.43 -8.08 -16.42
C LEU A 158 -10.14 -8.53 -15.14
N GLU A 159 -10.00 -7.75 -14.06
CA GLU A 159 -10.78 -7.93 -12.84
C GLU A 159 -12.30 -7.82 -13.12
N THR A 160 -13.05 -8.86 -12.79
CA THR A 160 -14.52 -8.88 -12.94
C THR A 160 -15.22 -8.13 -11.81
N THR A 161 -14.56 -8.06 -10.65
CA THR A 161 -15.01 -7.27 -9.50
C THR A 161 -14.17 -6.01 -9.44
N THR A 162 -14.81 -4.85 -9.32
CA THR A 162 -14.09 -3.58 -9.21
C THR A 162 -13.12 -3.62 -8.03
N PRO A 163 -11.83 -3.32 -8.23
CA PRO A 163 -10.87 -3.22 -7.15
C PRO A 163 -11.32 -2.24 -6.08
N THR A 164 -11.08 -2.57 -4.82
CA THR A 164 -11.34 -1.65 -3.70
C THR A 164 -10.22 -0.62 -3.66
N THR A 165 -10.56 0.65 -3.69
CA THR A 165 -9.58 1.74 -3.66
C THR A 165 -9.79 2.66 -2.47
N THR A 166 -8.69 3.13 -1.91
CA THR A 166 -8.65 4.24 -0.95
C THR A 166 -7.84 5.36 -1.59
N PHE A 167 -8.31 6.59 -1.43
CA PHE A 167 -7.67 7.78 -2.00
C PHE A 167 -7.51 8.84 -0.92
N ASP A 168 -6.42 9.61 -1.02
CA ASP A 168 -6.08 10.69 -0.11
C ASP A 168 -5.38 11.79 -0.93
N SER A 169 -5.90 13.01 -0.89
CA SER A 169 -5.38 14.13 -1.67
C SER A 169 -4.07 14.71 -1.14
N VAL A 170 -3.61 14.25 0.04
CA VAL A 170 -2.44 14.76 0.75
C VAL A 170 -1.39 13.67 0.91
N ASN A 171 -1.77 12.53 1.48
CA ASN A 171 -0.82 11.50 1.90
C ASN A 171 -0.72 10.39 0.87
N LEU A 172 0.39 10.35 0.13
CA LEU A 172 0.64 9.34 -0.89
C LEU A 172 0.52 7.91 -0.34
N CYS A 173 1.08 7.65 0.85
CA CYS A 173 0.99 6.34 1.52
C CYS A 173 -0.43 5.82 1.82
N ASN A 174 -1.45 6.67 1.79
CA ASN A 174 -2.85 6.30 2.03
C ASN A 174 -3.61 6.01 0.72
N ASN A 175 -2.99 6.25 -0.45
CA ASN A 175 -3.61 5.94 -1.75
C ASN A 175 -3.29 4.48 -2.10
N THR A 176 -4.32 3.64 -2.09
CA THR A 176 -4.13 2.19 -2.22
C THR A 176 -5.21 1.52 -3.05
N VAL A 177 -4.89 0.34 -3.57
CA VAL A 177 -5.82 -0.54 -4.30
C VAL A 177 -5.70 -1.98 -3.80
N THR A 178 -6.82 -2.69 -3.77
CA THR A 178 -6.89 -4.13 -3.47
C THR A 178 -7.71 -4.81 -4.55
N LEU A 179 -7.10 -5.80 -5.20
CA LEU A 179 -7.75 -6.64 -6.20
C LEU A 179 -8.66 -7.68 -5.54
N ALA A 180 -9.65 -8.17 -6.28
CA ALA A 180 -10.44 -9.32 -5.86
C ALA A 180 -9.70 -10.63 -6.15
N SER A 181 -8.91 -10.68 -7.22
CA SER A 181 -8.04 -11.83 -7.51
C SER A 181 -6.82 -11.89 -6.59
N ALA A 182 -6.29 -13.11 -6.41
CA ALA A 182 -5.10 -13.33 -5.60
C ALA A 182 -3.82 -12.85 -6.32
N LEU A 183 -2.91 -12.28 -5.53
CA LEU A 183 -1.57 -11.89 -5.98
C LEU A 183 -0.65 -13.10 -6.02
N ALA A 184 0.19 -13.22 -7.05
CA ALA A 184 1.04 -14.40 -7.25
C ALA A 184 2.37 -14.08 -7.97
N GLY A 185 2.80 -12.82 -8.02
CA GLY A 185 4.03 -12.40 -8.70
C GLY A 185 3.88 -12.25 -10.22
N ASN A 186 2.66 -12.37 -10.75
CA ASN A 186 2.36 -12.06 -12.14
C ASN A 186 2.40 -10.54 -12.37
N LEU A 187 2.58 -10.15 -13.63
CA LEU A 187 2.38 -8.76 -14.02
C LEU A 187 0.94 -8.33 -13.71
N LEU A 188 0.83 -7.22 -13.03
CA LEU A 188 -0.40 -6.52 -12.69
C LEU A 188 -0.35 -5.13 -13.29
N ASP A 189 -1.30 -4.85 -14.19
CA ASP A 189 -1.49 -3.57 -14.84
C ASP A 189 -2.68 -2.85 -14.18
N ILE A 190 -2.43 -1.71 -13.52
CA ILE A 190 -3.46 -0.87 -12.91
C ILE A 190 -3.62 0.37 -13.78
N MET A 191 -4.76 0.46 -14.48
CA MET A 191 -5.08 1.60 -15.33
C MET A 191 -5.60 2.75 -14.45
N LEU A 192 -4.90 3.87 -14.47
CA LEU A 192 -5.28 5.08 -13.74
C LEU A 192 -5.70 6.16 -14.73
N ASP A 193 -6.84 6.78 -14.46
CA ASP A 193 -7.22 8.04 -15.11
C ASP A 193 -6.52 9.17 -14.34
N VAL A 194 -5.66 9.96 -14.97
CA VAL A 194 -4.99 11.11 -14.34
C VAL A 194 -5.44 12.39 -15.04
N PRO A 195 -5.61 13.52 -14.31
CA PRO A 195 -5.79 14.81 -14.95
C PRO A 195 -4.65 15.04 -15.94
N GLY A 196 -5.00 15.30 -17.19
CA GLY A 196 -4.03 15.75 -18.20
C GLY A 196 -3.74 17.21 -18.01
#